data_AF-A0A800HAC9-F1
#
_entry.id   AF-A0A800HAC9-F1
#
_cell.length_a   1.000
_cell.length_b   1.000
_cell.length_c   1.000
_cell.angle_alpha   90.00
_cell.angle_beta   90.00
_cell.angle_gamma   90.00
#
_symmetry.space_group_name_H-M   'P 1'
#
loop_
_entity.id
_entity.type
_entity.pdbx_description
1 polymer ?
#
loop_
_entity_poly.entity_id
_entity_poly.type
_entity_poly.pdbx_seq_one_letter_code
_entity_poly.pdbx_strand_id
1 'polypeptide(L)'
;TWKHMGLKDSRRIPRIRIHPRNPDLVYAAALGHLFGPNEERGVFRSKDGGETWEKILYVNDEVGACDLTLDPNNPRIIYASTWRIKRTPYS
;
A
#
# COMPACT_ATOMS: atom_id res chain seq x y z
N THR A 1 -0.88 16.07 18.54
CA THR A 1 -0.25 16.61 17.31
C THR A 1 -0.21 15.53 16.26
N TRP A 2 -0.08 15.85 14.97
CA TRP A 2 0.03 14.86 13.88
C TRP A 2 1.49 14.66 13.47
N LYS A 3 1.88 13.43 13.12
CA LYS A 3 3.22 13.05 12.65
C LYS A 3 3.13 12.33 11.31
N HIS A 4 4.06 12.63 10.40
CA HIS A 4 4.19 11.92 9.13
C HIS A 4 4.84 10.55 9.34
N MET A 5 4.20 9.48 8.87
CA MET A 5 4.55 8.08 9.17
C MET A 5 5.06 7.31 7.95
N GLY A 6 5.97 7.89 7.17
CA GLY A 6 6.56 7.25 5.97
C GLY A 6 5.71 7.29 4.70
N LEU A 7 6.13 6.56 3.66
CA LEU A 7 5.49 6.52 2.33
C LEU A 7 5.30 7.89 1.66
N LYS A 8 6.35 8.72 1.69
CA LYS A 8 6.35 10.14 1.26
C LYS A 8 6.04 10.33 -0.22
N ASP A 9 6.51 9.43 -1.08
CA ASP A 9 6.38 9.55 -2.54
C ASP A 9 5.29 8.62 -3.12
N SER A 10 4.62 7.83 -2.27
CA SER A 10 3.51 6.97 -2.66
C SER A 10 2.33 7.78 -3.22
N ARG A 11 2.19 9.04 -2.75
CA ARG A 11 1.15 10.04 -3.04
C ARG A 11 -0.29 9.61 -2.74
N ARG A 12 -0.62 8.34 -2.91
CA ARG A 12 -1.97 7.78 -2.88
C ARG A 12 -1.93 6.44 -2.18
N ILE A 13 -2.57 6.40 -1.02
CA ILE A 13 -2.77 5.21 -0.23
C ILE A 13 -4.28 4.92 -0.23
N PRO A 14 -4.82 4.23 -1.25
CA PRO A 14 -6.25 3.97 -1.34
C PRO A 14 -6.77 3.12 -0.17
N ARG A 15 -5.91 2.29 0.44
CA ARG A 15 -6.30 1.37 1.50
C ARG A 15 -5.19 1.13 2.51
N ILE A 16 -5.60 1.04 3.77
CA ILE A 16 -4.79 0.57 4.89
C ILE A 16 -5.59 -0.51 5.60
N ARG A 17 -4.93 -1.60 5.99
CA ARG A 17 -5.49 -2.66 6.84
C ARG A 17 -4.60 -2.86 8.05
N ILE A 18 -5.20 -2.93 9.22
CA ILE A 18 -4.53 -3.22 10.49
C ILE A 18 -4.92 -4.64 10.88
N HIS A 19 -3.96 -5.43 11.34
CA HIS A 19 -4.24 -6.80 11.76
C HIS A 19 -5.18 -6.80 12.99
N PRO A 20 -6.25 -7.63 13.01
CA PRO A 20 -7.33 -7.52 14.00
C PRO A 20 -6.92 -7.82 15.45
N ARG A 21 -5.76 -8.48 15.64
CA ARG A 21 -5.22 -8.85 16.96
C ARG A 21 -3.83 -8.27 17.24
N ASN A 22 -3.28 -7.49 16.32
CA ASN A 22 -1.95 -6.90 16.49
C ASN A 22 -1.93 -5.52 15.80
N PRO A 23 -2.11 -4.42 16.54
CA PRO A 23 -2.17 -3.09 15.95
C PRO A 23 -0.85 -2.63 15.32
N ASP A 24 0.29 -3.22 15.71
CA ASP A 24 1.59 -2.87 15.14
C ASP A 24 1.79 -3.44 13.73
N LEU A 25 1.01 -4.48 13.37
CA LEU A 25 1.06 -5.12 12.07
C LEU A 25 0.07 -4.43 11.12
N VAL A 26 0.61 -3.54 10.29
CA VAL A 26 -0.16 -2.69 9.38
C VAL A 26 0.24 -2.97 7.94
N TYR A 27 -0.73 -2.91 7.03
CA TYR A 27 -0.54 -3.07 5.59
C TYR A 27 -1.10 -1.86 4.85
N ALA A 28 -0.33 -1.31 3.92
CA ALA A 28 -0.75 -0.18 3.10
C ALA A 28 -0.67 -0.56 1.61
N ALA A 29 -1.75 -0.31 0.88
CA ALA A 29 -1.73 -0.31 -0.57
C ALA A 29 -1.25 1.06 -1.04
N ALA A 30 -0.12 1.09 -1.74
CA ALA A 30 0.40 2.28 -2.39
C ALA A 30 0.10 2.23 -3.89
N LEU A 31 -0.75 3.15 -4.35
CA LEU A 31 -1.09 3.26 -5.76
C LEU A 31 0.02 3.94 -6.55
N GLY A 32 0.69 4.93 -5.95
CA GLY A 32 1.74 5.70 -6.62
C GLY A 32 1.24 6.92 -7.41
N HIS A 33 2.07 7.31 -8.36
CA HIS A 33 1.86 8.44 -9.24
C HIS A 33 0.86 8.09 -10.34
N LEU A 34 -0.27 8.79 -10.44
CA LEU A 34 -1.22 8.51 -11.53
C LEU A 34 -0.71 8.95 -12.90
N PHE A 35 0.27 9.85 -12.98
CA PHE A 35 0.67 10.51 -14.24
C PHE A 35 2.06 10.09 -14.75
N GLY A 36 2.72 9.13 -14.09
CA GLY A 36 4.07 8.70 -14.44
C GLY A 36 4.55 7.57 -13.54
N PRO A 37 5.67 6.92 -13.85
CA PRO A 37 6.23 5.86 -13.01
C PRO A 37 6.71 6.39 -11.67
N ASN A 38 6.67 5.54 -10.64
CA ASN A 38 7.36 5.78 -9.37
C ASN A 38 7.61 4.46 -8.64
N GLU A 39 8.72 4.39 -7.92
CA GLU A 39 9.15 3.19 -7.19
C GLU A 39 8.31 2.91 -5.93
N GLU A 40 7.73 3.94 -5.31
CA GLU A 40 6.94 3.80 -4.09
C GLU A 40 5.49 3.38 -4.41
N ARG A 41 5.36 2.16 -4.94
CA ARG A 41 4.12 1.46 -5.28
C ARG A 41 4.09 0.05 -4.71
N GLY A 42 2.91 -0.54 -4.73
CA GLY A 42 2.68 -1.93 -4.33
C GLY A 42 2.15 -2.02 -2.90
N VAL A 43 2.45 -3.13 -2.23
CA VAL A 43 1.99 -3.35 -0.85
C VAL A 43 3.15 -3.20 0.10
N PHE A 44 2.94 -2.37 1.12
CA PHE A 44 3.88 -2.16 2.20
C PHE A 44 3.35 -2.77 3.49
N ARG A 45 4.25 -3.31 4.31
CA ARG A 45 3.98 -3.84 5.64
C ARG A 45 4.79 -3.08 6.67
N SER A 46 4.17 -2.68 7.76
CA SER A 46 4.82 -2.26 8.98
C SER A 46 4.63 -3.32 10.07
N LYS A 47 5.61 -3.43 10.97
CA LYS A 47 5.55 -4.25 12.19
C LYS A 47 5.70 -3.41 13.46
N ASP A 48 5.61 -2.09 13.33
CA ASP A 48 5.84 -1.09 14.37
C ASP A 48 4.80 0.04 14.29
N GLY A 49 3.57 -0.27 13.85
CA GLY A 49 2.46 0.69 13.84
C GLY A 49 2.59 1.80 12.78
N GLY A 50 3.46 1.62 11.79
CA GLY A 50 3.69 2.53 10.68
C GLY A 50 4.93 3.41 10.82
N GLU A 51 5.80 3.17 11.79
CA GLU A 51 7.07 3.90 11.91
C GLU A 51 8.04 3.55 10.79
N THR A 52 8.13 2.26 10.44
CA THR A 52 8.90 1.75 9.32
C THR A 52 8.05 0.87 8.40
N TRP A 53 8.41 0.84 7.12
CA TRP A 53 7.66 0.15 6.08
C TRP A 53 8.59 -0.72 5.22
N GLU A 54 8.18 -1.97 5.04
CA GLU A 54 8.81 -2.96 4.18
C GLU A 54 7.95 -3.17 2.94
N LYS A 55 8.53 -3.08 1.75
CA LYS A 55 7.82 -3.38 0.49
C LYS A 55 7.72 -4.90 0.33
N ILE A 56 6.51 -5.46 0.44
CA ILE A 56 6.28 -6.91 0.44
C ILE A 56 5.64 -7.45 -0.84
N LEU A 57 5.05 -6.57 -1.66
CA LEU A 57 4.56 -6.92 -2.99
C LEU A 57 4.86 -5.77 -3.95
N TYR A 58 5.62 -6.06 -5.00
CA TYR A 58 6.02 -5.12 -6.02
C TYR A 58 6.05 -5.81 -7.37
N VAL A 59 5.50 -5.16 -8.39
CA VAL A 59 5.54 -5.68 -9.76
C VAL A 59 6.53 -4.87 -10.58
N ASN A 60 6.32 -3.55 -10.67
CA ASN A 60 7.22 -2.57 -11.28
C ASN A 60 6.76 -1.13 -10.90
N ASP A 61 7.40 -0.13 -11.47
CA ASP A 61 7.22 1.29 -11.22
C ASP A 61 5.93 1.88 -11.84
N GLU A 62 5.20 1.09 -12.62
CA GLU A 62 3.93 1.47 -13.25
C GLU A 62 2.70 0.80 -12.63
N VAL A 63 2.89 -0.21 -11.78
CA VAL A 63 1.80 -1.02 -11.18
C VAL A 63 1.66 -0.72 -9.70
N GLY A 64 0.50 -0.17 -9.30
CA GLY A 64 0.16 0.15 -7.92
C GLY A 64 -0.79 -0.85 -7.28
N ALA A 65 -0.90 -0.82 -5.95
CA ALA A 65 -1.92 -1.55 -5.22
C ALA A 65 -3.17 -0.68 -5.00
N CYS A 66 -4.36 -1.25 -5.21
CA CYS A 66 -5.64 -0.53 -5.12
C CYS A 66 -6.43 -0.91 -3.86
N ASP A 67 -6.47 -2.20 -3.51
CA ASP A 67 -7.21 -2.70 -2.36
C ASP A 67 -6.47 -3.83 -1.66
N LEU A 68 -6.77 -3.96 -0.37
CA LEU A 68 -6.29 -5.01 0.52
C LEU A 68 -7.48 -5.53 1.33
N THR A 69 -7.62 -6.85 1.40
CA THR A 69 -8.53 -7.47 2.35
C THR A 69 -7.83 -8.62 3.07
N LEU A 70 -8.08 -8.69 4.38
CA LEU A 70 -7.66 -9.80 5.22
C LEU A 70 -8.73 -10.88 5.17
N ASP A 71 -8.32 -12.14 5.14
CA ASP A 71 -9.26 -13.23 5.44
C ASP A 71 -9.73 -13.08 6.90
N PRO A 72 -11.05 -12.92 7.15
CA PRO A 72 -11.57 -12.73 8.50
C PRO A 72 -11.35 -13.95 9.42
N ASN A 73 -11.22 -15.15 8.86
CA ASN A 73 -10.97 -16.38 9.61
C ASN A 73 -9.47 -16.65 9.82
N ASN A 74 -8.62 -16.17 8.90
CA ASN A 74 -7.18 -16.33 8.98
C ASN A 74 -6.43 -15.07 8.50
N PRO A 75 -6.18 -14.09 9.39
CA PRO A 75 -5.58 -12.81 9.02
C PRO A 75 -4.09 -12.92 8.61
N ARG A 76 -3.52 -14.13 8.54
CA ARG A 76 -2.24 -14.39 7.85
C ARG A 76 -2.37 -14.34 6.33
N ILE A 77 -3.59 -14.51 5.81
CA ILE A 77 -3.90 -14.45 4.38
C ILE A 77 -4.38 -13.05 4.05
N ILE A 78 -3.75 -12.45 3.04
CA ILE A 78 -4.06 -11.12 2.54
C ILE A 78 -4.25 -11.21 1.03
N TYR A 79 -5.36 -10.70 0.56
CA TYR A 79 -5.62 -10.53 -0.87
C TYR A 79 -5.35 -9.08 -1.25
N ALA A 80 -4.62 -8.90 -2.34
CA ALA A 80 -4.28 -7.59 -2.87
C ALA A 80 -4.70 -7.52 -4.35
N SER A 81 -5.36 -6.43 -4.72
CA SER A 81 -5.59 -6.10 -6.13
C SER A 81 -4.55 -5.09 -6.59
N THR A 82 -3.86 -5.37 -7.69
CA THR A 82 -2.90 -4.46 -8.31
C THR A 82 -3.37 -4.03 -9.68
N TRP A 83 -3.00 -2.82 -10.09
CA TRP A 83 -3.38 -2.28 -11.39
C TRP A 83 -2.26 -1.40 -11.97
N ARG A 84 -1.93 -1.64 -13.24
CA ARG A 84 -1.15 -0.68 -14.04
C ARG A 84 -2.03 0.51 -14.37
N ILE A 85 -1.92 1.58 -13.58
CA ILE A 85 -2.70 2.80 -13.78
C ILE A 85 -1.80 3.95 -14.21
N LYS A 86 -2.10 4.48 -15.40
CA LYS A 86 -1.49 5.69 -15.94
C LYS A 86 -2.57 6.56 -16.57
N ARG A 87 -2.79 7.73 -15.99
CA ARG A 87 -3.64 8.78 -16.54
C ARG A 87 -2.84 9.57 -17.56
N THR A 88 -3.45 9.77 -18.72
CA THR A 88 -2.98 10.65 -19.79
C THR A 88 -3.93 11.86 -19.85
N PRO A 89 -3.62 12.91 -20.63
CA PRO A 89 -4.48 14.09 -20.72
C PRO A 89 -5.93 13.81 -21.16
N TYR A 90 -6.21 12.65 -21.76
CA TYR A 90 -7.51 12.28 -22.33
C TYR A 90 -8.09 10.97 -21.77
N SER A 91 -7.57 10.48 -20.64
CA SER A 91 -8.05 9.26 -19.94
C SER A 91 -8.93 9.57 -18.74
#